data_AF-A0A1I3K1G0-F1
#
_entry.id   AF-A0A1I3K1G0-F1
#
_cell.length_a   1.000
_cell.length_b   1.000
_cell.length_c   1.000
_cell.angle_alpha   90.00
_cell.angle_beta   90.00
_cell.angle_gamma   90.00
#
_symmetry.space_group_name_H-M   'P 1'
#
loop_
_entity.id
_entity.type
_entity.pdbx_description
1 polymer ?
#
loop_
_entity_poly.entity_id
_entity_poly.type
_entity_poly.pdbx_seq_one_letter_code
_entity_poly.pdbx_strand_id
1 'polypeptide(L)'
;MSLDLSQKQEKESNVMTKLLGVIAIAAVAFAVAPVQATKHSAGGCSSGNLEKTETAVEGMPDGDGKIVAQKEVASAQDSMLNGKMGACGIHLNKAMHATMGK
;
A
#
# COMPACT_ATOMS: atom_id res chain seq x y z
N MET A 1 44.43 -5.80 4.11
CA MET A 1 43.76 -6.22 5.36
C MET A 1 42.26 -6.14 5.09
N SER A 2 41.48 -7.14 5.51
CA SER A 2 40.03 -7.34 5.25
C SER A 2 39.61 -8.21 4.05
N LEU A 3 40.57 -8.77 3.31
CA LEU A 3 40.43 -10.10 2.68
C LEU A 3 40.10 -11.19 3.75
N ASP A 4 40.28 -10.85 5.03
CA ASP A 4 40.12 -11.70 6.22
C ASP A 4 38.67 -11.92 6.66
N LEU A 5 37.70 -11.10 6.23
CA LEU A 5 36.28 -11.38 6.51
C LEU A 5 35.66 -12.34 5.47
N SER A 6 36.30 -12.50 4.30
CA SER A 6 35.82 -13.36 3.22
C SER A 6 36.16 -14.84 3.43
N GLN A 7 37.14 -15.17 4.28
CA GLN A 7 37.63 -16.54 4.48
C GLN A 7 37.02 -17.27 5.68
N LYS A 8 36.51 -16.57 6.72
CA LYS A 8 35.96 -17.25 7.92
C LYS A 8 34.54 -17.83 7.75
N GLN A 9 33.80 -17.41 6.73
CA GLN A 9 32.53 -18.06 6.33
C GLN A 9 32.73 -19.18 5.30
N GLU A 10 33.94 -19.36 4.76
CA GLU A 10 34.22 -20.32 3.68
C GLU A 10 34.43 -21.76 4.20
N LYS A 11 34.62 -21.97 5.50
CA LYS A 11 35.09 -23.26 6.04
C LYS A 11 34.01 -24.22 6.59
N GLU A 12 32.72 -23.84 6.62
CA GLU A 12 31.65 -24.65 7.26
C GLU A 12 30.34 -24.73 6.46
N SER A 13 30.37 -24.65 5.12
CA SER A 13 29.19 -25.02 4.32
C SER A 13 29.54 -25.69 3.00
N ASN A 14 30.23 -26.83 3.09
CA ASN A 14 30.13 -27.87 2.08
C ASN A 14 28.68 -28.38 2.07
N VAL A 15 27.88 -27.96 1.07
CA VAL A 15 26.89 -28.75 0.28
C VAL A 15 25.72 -27.92 -0.26
N MET A 16 25.56 -26.64 0.08
CA MET A 16 24.40 -25.84 -0.39
C MET A 16 24.65 -25.01 -1.65
N THR A 17 25.65 -25.39 -2.47
CA THR A 17 25.87 -24.87 -3.84
C THR A 17 24.84 -25.40 -4.85
N LYS A 18 23.64 -25.80 -4.40
CA LYS A 18 22.61 -26.45 -5.22
C LYS A 18 21.24 -25.78 -5.21
N LEU A 19 21.16 -24.53 -4.78
CA LEU A 19 19.97 -23.70 -5.00
C LEU A 19 20.32 -22.51 -5.91
N LEU A 20 20.96 -22.86 -7.04
CA LEU A 20 20.92 -22.05 -8.24
C LEU A 20 19.45 -21.87 -8.64
N GLY A 21 18.97 -20.65 -8.49
CA GLY A 21 17.61 -20.23 -8.86
C GLY A 21 17.51 -18.72 -8.82
N VAL A 22 18.40 -18.03 -9.54
CA VAL A 22 18.33 -16.57 -9.74
C VAL A 22 17.09 -16.28 -10.59
N ILE A 23 16.01 -15.82 -9.95
CA ILE A 23 14.91 -15.17 -10.66
C ILE A 23 15.21 -13.67 -10.62
N ALA A 24 15.71 -13.15 -11.73
CA ALA A 24 15.81 -11.71 -11.95
C ALA A 24 14.40 -11.16 -12.17
N ILE A 25 13.78 -10.66 -11.09
CA ILE A 25 12.49 -9.96 -11.18
C ILE A 25 12.78 -8.53 -11.63
N ALA A 26 12.59 -8.25 -12.91
CA ALA A 26 12.46 -6.88 -13.42
C ALA A 26 11.05 -6.37 -13.05
N ALA A 27 10.90 -5.90 -11.81
CA ALA A 27 9.73 -5.11 -11.44
C ALA A 27 9.97 -3.68 -11.92
N VAL A 28 9.27 -3.33 -13.00
CA VAL A 28 9.19 -1.97 -13.53
C VAL A 28 8.82 -1.04 -12.38
N ALA A 29 9.62 0.00 -12.21
CA ALA A 29 9.36 1.06 -11.25
C ALA A 29 8.00 1.69 -11.54
N PHE A 30 6.95 1.23 -10.85
CA PHE A 30 5.87 2.12 -10.47
C PHE A 30 6.43 3.01 -9.39
N ALA A 31 7.11 4.05 -9.84
CA ALA A 31 7.27 5.27 -9.09
C ALA A 31 5.87 5.85 -8.84
N VAL A 32 5.17 5.29 -7.86
CA VAL A 32 4.24 6.06 -7.05
C VAL A 32 5.11 6.98 -6.19
N ALA A 33 5.71 7.98 -6.84
CA ALA A 33 6.15 9.14 -6.11
C ALA A 33 4.92 9.62 -5.32
N PRO A 34 5.01 9.83 -3.99
CA PRO A 34 3.92 10.48 -3.29
C PRO A 34 3.86 11.88 -3.90
N VAL A 35 2.88 12.10 -4.77
CA VAL A 35 2.61 13.40 -5.34
C VAL A 35 2.29 14.27 -4.12
N GLN A 36 3.26 15.08 -3.72
CA GLN A 36 3.13 15.92 -2.56
C GLN A 36 2.00 16.90 -2.87
N ALA A 37 0.80 16.58 -2.39
CA ALA A 37 -0.39 17.40 -2.46
C ALA A 37 -0.20 18.60 -1.51
N THR A 38 0.75 19.47 -1.85
CA THR A 38 0.80 20.84 -1.40
C THR A 38 -0.30 21.57 -2.15
N LYS A 39 -1.48 21.59 -1.54
CA LYS A 39 -2.47 22.67 -1.59
C LYS A 39 -3.58 22.27 -0.62
N HIS A 40 -3.59 22.94 0.53
CA HIS A 40 -4.72 23.03 1.43
C HIS A 40 -6.05 23.05 0.64
N SER A 41 -7.05 22.31 1.13
CA SER A 41 -8.47 22.35 0.72
C SER A 41 -9.00 21.24 -0.21
N ALA A 42 -8.39 20.05 -0.25
CA ALA A 42 -9.00 18.88 -0.90
C ALA A 42 -9.80 17.99 0.09
N GLY A 43 -10.82 18.56 0.75
CA GLY A 43 -11.96 17.83 1.36
C GLY A 43 -11.71 16.43 1.97
N GLY A 44 -10.61 16.23 2.71
CA GLY A 44 -10.31 14.96 3.38
C GLY A 44 -9.66 13.85 2.53
N CYS A 45 -9.57 13.98 1.21
CA CYS A 45 -8.97 12.93 0.36
C CYS A 45 -7.47 13.14 0.14
N SER A 46 -6.66 12.45 0.96
CA SER A 46 -5.21 12.39 0.88
C SER A 46 -4.76 10.95 1.00
N SER A 47 -3.62 10.56 0.41
CA SER A 47 -3.09 9.20 0.50
C SER A 47 -3.03 8.68 1.94
N GLY A 48 -2.64 9.53 2.90
CA GLY A 48 -2.60 9.14 4.31
C GLY A 48 -3.97 8.90 4.97
N ASN A 49 -5.04 9.56 4.49
CA ASN A 49 -6.40 9.28 4.97
C ASN A 49 -7.00 8.05 4.28
N LEU A 50 -6.60 7.83 3.03
CA LEU A 50 -7.04 6.70 2.23
C LEU A 50 -6.44 5.40 2.77
N GLU A 51 -5.14 5.38 3.08
CA GLU A 51 -4.45 4.28 3.74
C GLU A 51 -5.07 3.95 5.10
N LYS A 52 -5.31 4.95 5.97
CA LYS A 52 -5.99 4.73 7.26
C LYS A 52 -7.38 4.14 7.11
N THR A 53 -8.14 4.62 6.13
CA THR A 53 -9.50 4.13 5.87
C THR A 53 -9.45 2.70 5.35
N GLU A 54 -8.53 2.39 4.45
CA GLU A 54 -8.31 1.04 3.94
C GLU A 54 -7.94 0.07 5.08
N THR A 55 -6.99 0.43 5.94
CA THR A 55 -6.63 -0.36 7.12
C THR A 55 -7.83 -0.57 8.06
N ALA A 56 -8.64 0.48 8.29
CA ALA A 56 -9.85 0.36 9.11
C ALA A 56 -10.91 -0.55 8.47
N VAL A 57 -11.04 -0.52 7.13
CA VAL A 57 -11.90 -1.40 6.35
C VAL A 57 -11.42 -2.85 6.38
N GLU A 58 -10.12 -3.08 6.29
CA GLU A 58 -9.53 -4.42 6.42
C GLU A 58 -9.78 -5.03 7.81
N GLY A 59 -9.79 -4.20 8.86
CA GLY A 59 -10.19 -4.59 10.22
C GLY A 59 -11.71 -4.80 10.40
N MET A 60 -12.54 -4.64 9.36
CA MET A 60 -13.95 -4.98 9.41
C MET A 60 -14.18 -6.49 9.40
N PRO A 61 -15.16 -7.00 10.17
CA PRO A 61 -15.61 -8.37 9.98
C PRO A 61 -16.09 -8.54 8.53
N ASP A 62 -15.83 -9.71 7.94
CA ASP A 62 -16.32 -10.02 6.61
C ASP A 62 -17.85 -10.00 6.59
N GLY A 63 -18.41 -9.25 5.64
CA GLY A 63 -19.85 -9.03 5.53
C GLY A 63 -20.17 -7.85 4.62
N ASP A 64 -21.45 -7.59 4.39
CA ASP A 64 -21.93 -6.54 3.47
C ASP A 64 -21.35 -5.16 3.80
N GLY A 65 -21.21 -4.84 5.09
CA GLY A 65 -20.62 -3.57 5.54
C GLY A 65 -19.18 -3.39 5.07
N LYS A 66 -18.36 -4.45 5.12
CA LYS A 66 -16.98 -4.44 4.62
C LYS A 66 -16.95 -4.31 3.10
N ILE A 67 -17.82 -5.03 2.39
CA ILE A 67 -17.90 -4.97 0.92
C ILE A 67 -18.28 -3.56 0.45
N VAL A 68 -19.26 -2.93 1.10
CA VAL A 68 -19.66 -1.55 0.81
C VAL A 68 -18.52 -0.58 1.10
N ALA A 69 -17.83 -0.74 2.23
CA ALA A 69 -16.70 0.13 2.59
C ALA A 69 -15.53 -0.02 1.60
N GLN A 70 -15.19 -1.24 1.18
CA GLN A 70 -14.17 -1.49 0.15
C GLN A 70 -14.55 -0.86 -1.20
N LYS A 71 -15.82 -0.92 -1.59
CA LYS A 71 -16.32 -0.29 -2.82
C LYS A 71 -16.16 1.23 -2.79
N GLU A 72 -16.46 1.85 -1.64
CA GLU A 72 -16.27 3.28 -1.44
C GLU A 72 -14.78 3.67 -1.44
N VAL A 73 -13.91 2.86 -0.83
CA VAL A 73 -12.44 3.05 -0.91
C VAL A 73 -11.96 2.98 -2.36
N ALA A 74 -12.37 1.97 -3.14
CA ALA A 74 -12.01 1.85 -4.54
C ALA A 74 -12.52 3.05 -5.38
N SER A 75 -13.72 3.54 -5.10
CA SER A 75 -14.29 4.72 -5.77
C SER A 75 -13.54 6.01 -5.39
N ALA A 76 -13.05 6.10 -4.16
CA ALA A 76 -12.17 7.19 -3.72
C ALA A 76 -10.83 7.14 -4.45
N GLN A 77 -10.23 5.96 -4.61
CA GLN A 77 -8.98 5.77 -5.36
C GLN A 77 -9.14 6.15 -6.83
N ASP A 78 -10.20 5.68 -7.50
CA ASP A 78 -10.51 6.05 -8.89
C ASP A 78 -10.65 7.58 -9.02
N SER A 79 -11.42 8.20 -8.13
CA SER A 79 -11.59 9.65 -8.11
C SER A 79 -10.28 10.40 -7.85
N MET A 80 -9.40 9.87 -7.00
CA MET A 80 -8.07 10.42 -6.73
C MET A 80 -7.20 10.40 -7.99
N LEU A 81 -7.13 9.24 -8.64
CA LEU A 81 -6.35 9.01 -9.86
C LEU A 81 -6.86 9.87 -11.01
N ASN A 82 -8.17 10.11 -11.06
CA ASN A 82 -8.81 10.91 -12.08
C ASN A 82 -8.87 12.41 -11.74
N GLY A 83 -8.17 12.86 -10.69
CA GLY A 83 -8.06 14.26 -10.26
C GLY A 83 -9.34 14.87 -9.65
N LYS A 84 -10.35 14.05 -9.36
CA LYS A 84 -11.65 14.45 -8.82
C LYS A 84 -11.62 14.46 -7.28
N MET A 85 -10.82 15.34 -6.69
CA MET A 85 -10.62 15.40 -5.23
C MET A 85 -11.90 15.61 -4.41
N GLY A 86 -12.91 16.29 -4.96
CA GLY A 86 -14.22 16.43 -4.31
C GLY A 86 -14.98 15.10 -4.20
N ALA A 87 -15.06 14.33 -5.29
CA ALA A 87 -15.68 13.01 -5.31
C ALA A 87 -14.89 12.01 -4.45
N CYS A 88 -13.55 12.10 -4.52
CA CYS A 88 -12.63 11.35 -3.66
C CYS A 88 -12.97 11.55 -2.18
N GLY A 89 -13.13 12.81 -1.74
CA GLY A 89 -13.48 13.12 -0.36
C GLY A 89 -14.85 12.56 0.07
N ILE A 90 -15.84 12.58 -0.83
CA ILE A 90 -17.18 12.02 -0.55
C ILE A 90 -17.12 10.50 -0.36
N HIS A 91 -16.47 9.80 -1.29
CA HIS A 91 -16.32 8.33 -1.23
C HIS A 91 -15.51 7.92 0.00
N LEU A 92 -14.42 8.63 0.27
CA LEU A 92 -13.61 8.37 1.46
C LEU A 92 -14.39 8.61 2.76
N ASN A 93 -15.20 9.67 2.83
CA ASN A 93 -16.05 9.93 3.99
C ASN A 93 -17.11 8.84 4.20
N LYS A 94 -17.69 8.31 3.11
CA LYS A 94 -18.63 7.16 3.18
C LYS A 94 -17.94 5.90 3.69
N ALA A 95 -16.75 5.59 3.19
CA ALA A 95 -15.95 4.47 3.66
C ALA A 95 -15.61 4.61 5.16
N MET A 96 -15.15 5.80 5.58
CA MET A 96 -14.89 6.10 6.99
C MET A 96 -16.15 5.99 7.88
N HIS A 97 -17.30 6.45 7.40
CA HIS A 97 -18.55 6.27 8.16
C HIS A 97 -18.93 4.79 8.30
N ALA A 98 -18.70 3.98 7.27
CA ALA A 98 -18.94 2.54 7.33
C ALA A 98 -18.00 1.84 8.33
N THR A 99 -16.79 2.35 8.57
CA THR A 99 -15.88 1.82 9.59
C THR A 99 -16.19 2.33 11.00
N MET A 100 -16.80 3.53 11.14
CA MET A 100 -17.20 4.08 12.44
C MET A 100 -18.52 3.52 12.97
N GLY A 101 -19.38 2.98 12.11
CA GLY A 101 -20.62 2.28 12.49
C GLY A 101 -20.39 0.88 13.09
N LYS A 102 -19.18 0.59 13.55
CA LYS A 102 -18.76 -0.65 14.22
C LYS A 102 -19.01 -0.59 15.72
#